data_AF-A0A0N1M947-F1
#
_entry.id   AF-A0A0N1M947-F1
#
_cell.length_a   1.000
_cell.length_b   1.000
_cell.length_c   1.000
_cell.angle_alpha   90.00
_cell.angle_beta   90.00
_cell.angle_gamma   90.00
#
_symmetry.space_group_name_H-M   'P 1'
#
loop_
_entity.id
_entity.type
_entity.pdbx_description
1 polymer ?
#
loop_
_entity_poly.entity_id
_entity_poly.type
_entity_poly.pdbx_seq_one_letter_code
_entity_poly.pdbx_strand_id
1 'polypeptide(L)' 'MPVPHDLYQDLKLSKEDVQQKRTKDPLLDSLINKYSQADAEVVKAESAKSDAPSDDALKKLKEKRVQVKNQIVDRLQTPS' A
#
# COMPACT_ATOMS: atom_id res chain seq x y z
N MET A 1 -13.20 -9.41 -9.84
CA MET A 1 -11.78 -9.51 -10.25
C MET A 1 -10.98 -8.62 -9.32
N PRO A 2 -9.81 -9.04 -8.81
CA PRO A 2 -9.01 -8.22 -7.92
C PRO A 2 -8.56 -6.98 -8.70
N VAL A 3 -9.12 -5.83 -8.35
CA VAL A 3 -8.71 -4.56 -8.92
C VAL A 3 -7.42 -4.17 -8.20
N PRO A 4 -6.26 -4.15 -8.89
CA PRO A 4 -5.06 -3.61 -8.29
C PRO A 4 -5.38 -2.17 -7.87
N HIS A 5 -5.40 -1.90 -6.57
CA HIS A 5 -5.52 -0.49 -6.16
C HIS A 5 -4.14 0.12 -6.34
N ASP A 6 -4.04 0.93 -7.39
CA ASP A 6 -2.91 1.81 -7.58
C ASP A 6 -2.92 2.86 -6.47
N LEU A 7 -2.02 2.70 -5.50
CA LEU A 7 -1.80 3.67 -4.43
C LEU A 7 -1.68 5.10 -4.99
N TYR A 8 -1.02 5.25 -6.13
CA TYR A 8 -0.84 6.52 -6.82
C TYR A 8 -2.19 7.13 -7.27
N GLN A 9 -3.12 6.30 -7.75
CA GLN A 9 -4.47 6.72 -8.13
C GLN A 9 -5.30 7.10 -6.89
N ASP A 10 -5.22 6.31 -5.82
CA ASP A 10 -5.87 6.63 -4.53
C ASP A 10 -5.37 7.97 -3.96
N LEU A 11 -4.07 8.23 -4.08
CA LEU A 11 -3.42 9.46 -3.61
C LEU A 11 -3.60 10.64 -4.56
N LYS A 12 -4.13 10.43 -5.76
CA LYS A 12 -4.13 11.40 -6.87
C LYS A 12 -2.74 12.00 -7.13
N LEU A 13 -1.69 11.20 -6.95
CA LEU A 13 -0.31 11.58 -7.19
C LEU A 13 0.26 10.76 -8.34
N SER A 14 1.13 11.38 -9.13
CA SER A 14 1.87 10.65 -10.14
C SER A 14 2.97 9.82 -9.49
N LYS A 15 3.42 8.76 -10.17
CA LYS A 15 4.63 8.01 -9.74
C LYS A 15 5.82 8.94 -9.53
N GLU A 16 5.99 9.93 -10.41
CA GLU A 16 7.03 10.95 -10.29
C GLU A 16 6.87 11.83 -9.03
N ASP A 17 5.67 12.33 -8.74
CA ASP A 17 5.41 13.14 -7.54
C ASP A 17 5.77 12.36 -6.26
N VAL A 18 5.33 11.11 -6.23
CA VAL A 18 5.64 10.21 -5.11
C VAL A 18 7.14 9.96 -5.03
N GLN A 19 7.83 9.72 -6.14
CA GLN A 19 9.27 9.48 -6.16
C GLN A 19 10.07 10.71 -5.70
N GLN A 20 9.63 11.92 -6.05
CA GLN A 20 10.19 13.18 -5.53
C GLN A 20 9.89 13.36 -4.03
N LYS A 21 8.69 13.03 -3.58
CA LYS A 21 8.34 13.09 -2.15
C LYS A 21 9.13 12.08 -1.34
N ARG A 22 9.36 10.86 -1.85
CA ARG A 22 10.16 9.80 -1.21
C ARG A 22 11.63 10.18 -1.05
N THR A 23 12.19 10.92 -2.01
CA THR A 23 13.57 11.43 -1.91
C THR A 23 13.70 12.54 -0.88
N LYS A 24 12.64 13.30 -0.63
CA LYS A 24 12.61 14.37 0.38
C LYS A 24 12.16 13.90 1.77
N ASP A 25 11.34 12.84 1.83
CA ASP A 25 10.76 12.31 3.05
C ASP A 25 11.06 10.80 3.20
N PRO A 26 12.06 10.43 4.02
CA PRO A 26 12.41 9.02 4.24
C PRO A 26 11.34 8.23 4.99
N LEU A 27 10.45 8.90 5.74
CA LEU A 27 9.32 8.24 6.40
C LEU A 27 8.26 7.85 5.37
N LEU A 28 7.99 8.74 4.40
CA LEU A 28 7.10 8.44 3.28
C LEU A 28 7.64 7.29 2.43
N ASP A 29 8.95 7.26 2.16
CA ASP A 29 9.60 6.15 1.46
C ASP A 29 9.35 4.81 2.16
N SER A 30 9.58 4.76 3.48
CA SER A 30 9.35 3.57 4.27
C SER A 30 7.88 3.13 4.26
N LEU A 31 6.94 4.07 4.36
CA LEU A 31 5.50 3.78 4.30
C LEU A 31 5.09 3.21 2.94
N ILE A 32 5.58 3.78 1.84
CA ILE A 32 5.26 3.30 0.49
C ILE A 32 5.83 1.91 0.27
N ASN A 33 7.04 1.65 0.77
CA ASN A 33 7.64 0.32 0.71
C ASN A 33 6.78 -0.69 1.50
N LYS A 34 6.36 -0.34 2.72
CA LYS A 34 5.43 -1.16 3.52
C LYS A 34 4.10 -1.41 2.81
N TYR A 35 3.55 -0.42 2.13
CA TYR A 35 2.33 -0.60 1.35
C TYR A 35 2.55 -1.59 0.21
N SER A 36 3.63 -1.42 -0.55
CA SER A 36 3.98 -2.32 -1.65
C SER A 36 4.19 -3.76 -1.18
N GLN A 37 4.79 -3.94 0.01
CA GLN A 37 4.93 -5.26 0.61
C GLN A 37 3.57 -5.85 1.01
N ALA A 38 2.74 -5.07 1.72
CA ALA A 38 1.40 -5.51 2.12
C ALA A 38 0.52 -5.86 0.92
N ASP A 39 0.59 -5.06 -0.15
CA ASP A 39 -0.12 -5.33 -1.41
C ASP A 39 0.38 -6.61 -2.07
N ALA A 40 1.69 -6.81 -2.16
CA ALA A 40 2.27 -8.04 -2.68
C ALA A 40 1.86 -9.27 -1.86
N GLU A 41 1.77 -9.15 -0.53
CA GLU A 41 1.27 -10.20 0.35
C GLU A 41 -0.21 -10.50 0.09
N VAL A 42 -1.07 -9.49 -0.04
CA VAL A 42 -2.49 -9.66 -0.39
C VAL A 42 -2.61 -10.33 -1.74
N VAL A 43 -1.92 -9.84 -2.78
CA VAL A 43 -1.99 -10.42 -4.13
C VAL A 43 -1.48 -11.85 -4.13
N LYS A 44 -0.36 -12.14 -3.45
CA LYS A 44 0.18 -13.49 -3.32
C LYS A 44 -0.80 -14.41 -2.60
N ALA A 45 -1.42 -13.93 -1.54
CA ALA A 45 -2.45 -14.63 -0.78
C ALA A 45 -3.71 -14.90 -1.62
N GLU A 46 -4.21 -13.92 -2.38
CA GLU A 46 -5.35 -14.07 -3.28
C GLU A 46 -5.03 -14.97 -4.48
N SER A 47 -3.76 -15.01 -4.91
CA SER A 47 -3.29 -15.82 -6.03
C SER A 47 -2.91 -17.24 -5.63
N ALA A 48 -2.67 -17.49 -4.33
CA ALA A 48 -2.33 -18.81 -3.81
C ALA A 48 -3.56 -19.72 -3.88
N LYS A 49 -3.66 -20.55 -4.91
CA LYS A 49 -4.77 -21.50 -5.09
C LYS A 49 -4.67 -22.73 -4.19
N SER A 50 -3.45 -23.14 -3.84
CA SER A 50 -3.20 -24.38 -3.07
C SER A 50 -2.80 -24.12 -1.62
N ASP A 51 -2.26 -22.93 -1.31
CA ASP A 51 -1.86 -22.48 0.03
C ASP A 51 -2.61 -21.18 0.36
N ALA A 52 -3.90 -21.13 0.01
CA ALA A 52 -4.73 -19.96 0.24
C ALA A 52 -4.74 -19.68 1.75
N PRO A 53 -4.22 -18.52 2.19
CA PRO A 53 -4.30 -18.18 3.60
C PRO A 53 -5.77 -18.07 3.99
N SER A 54 -6.09 -18.45 5.22
CA SER A 54 -7.46 -18.36 5.73
C SER A 54 -8.01 -16.94 5.56
N ASP A 55 -9.32 -16.82 5.39
CA ASP A 55 -10.01 -15.55 5.18
C ASP A 55 -9.61 -14.47 6.21
N ASP A 56 -9.38 -14.89 7.47
CA ASP A 56 -8.91 -14.03 8.56
C ASP A 56 -7.51 -13.44 8.32
N ALA A 57 -6.58 -14.24 7.78
CA ALA A 57 -5.25 -13.78 7.41
C ALA A 57 -5.30 -12.84 6.20
N LEU A 58 -6.13 -13.17 5.21
CA LEU A 58 -6.35 -12.30 4.05
C LEU A 58 -6.96 -10.95 4.47
N LYS A 59 -7.90 -10.97 5.41
CA LYS A 59 -8.53 -9.78 6.00
C LYS A 59 -7.51 -8.92 6.74
N LYS A 60 -6.64 -9.52 7.56
CA LYS A 60 -5.53 -8.82 8.24
C LYS A 60 -4.56 -8.16 7.26
N LEU A 61 -4.21 -8.84 6.16
CA LEU A 61 -3.35 -8.27 5.13
C LEU A 61 -4.02 -7.09 4.42
N LYS A 62 -5.31 -7.19 4.11
CA LYS A 62 -6.12 -6.11 3.55
C LYS A 62 -6.25 -4.93 4.51
N GLU A 63 -6.44 -5.18 5.80
CA GLU A 63 -6.45 -4.13 6.84
C GLU A 63 -5.09 -3.43 6.93
N LYS A 64 -3.97 -4.17 6.95
CA LYS A 64 -2.62 -3.59 6.91
C LYS A 64 -2.44 -2.69 5.69
N ARG A 65 -2.86 -3.16 4.51
CA ARG A 65 -2.80 -2.39 3.26
C ARG A 65 -3.54 -1.05 3.39
N VAL A 66 -4.77 -1.07 3.92
CA VAL A 66 -5.58 0.14 4.13
C VAL A 66 -4.95 1.04 5.20
N GLN A 67 -4.46 0.48 6.29
CA GLN A 67 -3.84 1.23 7.37
C GLN A 67 -2.59 1.97 6.90
N VAL A 68 -1.70 1.29 6.18
CA VAL A 68 -0.50 1.92 5.60
C VAL A 68 -0.88 2.96 4.55
N LYS A 69 -1.90 2.70 3.71
CA LYS A 69 -2.43 3.70 2.77
C LYS A 69 -2.86 4.96 3.51
N ASN A 70 -3.64 4.83 4.58
CA ASN A 70 -4.09 5.96 5.37
C ASN A 70 -2.91 6.73 5.99
N GLN A 71 -1.88 6.04 6.47
CA GLN A 71 -0.67 6.71 6.96
C GLN A 71 0.06 7.49 5.87
N ILE A 72 0.11 6.97 4.64
CA ILE A 72 0.69 7.67 3.49
C ILE A 72 -0.14 8.90 3.14
N VAL A 73 -1.46 8.76 3.07
CA VAL A 73 -2.40 9.87 2.83
C VAL A 73 -2.22 10.96 3.88
N ASP A 74 -2.26 10.59 5.16
CA ASP A 74 -2.12 11.51 6.29
C ASP A 74 -0.78 12.27 6.23
N ARG A 75 0.31 11.54 5.92
CA ARG A 75 1.64 12.14 5.75
C ARG A 75 1.73 13.10 4.55
N LEU A 76 1.02 12.80 3.47
CA LEU A 76 0.98 13.64 2.28
C LEU A 76 0.04 14.84 2.43
N GLN A 77 -1.01 14.70 3.24
CA GLN A 77 -1.99 15.72 3.56
C GLN A 77 -1.53 16.67 4.65
N THR A 78 -0.60 16.24 5.52
CA THR A 78 0.00 17.11 6.53
C THR A 78 1.03 18.01 5.83
N PRO A 79 0.74 19.31 5.60
CA PRO A 79 1.76 20.23 5.12
C PRO A 79 2.80 20.37 6.25
N SER A 80 4.06 20.09 5.93
CA SER A 80 5.19 20.48 6.80
C SER A 80 5.43 21.98 6.72
#